data_AF-A0A2G6ZNF4-F1
#
_entry.id   AF-A0A2G6ZNF4-F1
#
_cell.length_a   1.000
_cell.length_b   1.000
_cell.length_c   1.000
_cell.angle_alpha   90.00
_cell.angle_beta   90.00
_cell.angle_gamma   90.00
#
_symmetry.space_group_name_H-M   'P 1'
#
loop_
_entity.id
_entity.type
_entity.pdbx_description
1 polymer ?
#
loop_
_entity_poly.entity_id
_entity_poly.type
_entity_poly.pdbx_seq_one_letter_code
_entity_poly.pdbx_strand_id
1 'polypeptide(L)'
;MSKTRTPKVNDILHRVEGQYIDDGSETYQGMELEWQQWKAVKVTPRGAWLQSVEWPYKKMRFALIPGARWVSSTKAEALAGLIARKGRQLEIIRQQTITATETLSLAKSALAEVTQRAAQAAQGGEHAN
;
A
#
# COMPACT_ATOMS: atom_id res chain seq x y z
N MET A 1 22.47 3.49 6.49
CA MET A 1 21.73 3.66 5.21
C MET A 1 22.56 3.05 4.10
N SER A 2 22.09 1.98 3.44
CA SER A 2 22.78 1.43 2.27
C SER A 2 22.80 2.50 1.18
N LYS A 3 23.98 2.84 0.64
CA LYS A 3 24.11 3.79 -0.46
C LYS A 3 23.32 3.26 -1.64
N THR A 4 22.25 3.95 -2.04
CA THR A 4 21.47 3.56 -3.21
C THR A 4 22.36 3.65 -4.44
N ARG A 5 22.80 2.50 -4.96
CA ARG A 5 23.57 2.42 -6.19
C ARG A 5 22.75 3.01 -7.33
N THR A 6 23.32 3.95 -8.07
CA THR A 6 22.72 4.45 -9.31
C THR A 6 22.71 3.34 -10.36
N PRO A 7 21.54 2.99 -10.94
CA PRO A 7 21.46 1.99 -11.99
C PRO A 7 22.28 2.39 -13.23
N LYS A 8 22.89 1.42 -13.91
CA LYS A 8 23.56 1.59 -15.21
C LYS A 8 22.73 0.93 -16.32
N VAL A 9 22.93 1.38 -17.57
CA VAL A 9 22.30 0.73 -18.73
C VAL A 9 22.74 -0.73 -18.78
N ASN A 10 21.79 -1.62 -19.07
CA ASN A 10 21.87 -3.08 -19.00
C ASN A 10 21.91 -3.71 -17.60
N ASP A 11 21.87 -2.94 -16.51
CA ASP A 11 21.68 -3.53 -15.17
C ASP A 11 20.36 -4.30 -15.11
N ILE A 12 20.38 -5.48 -14.48
CA ILE A 12 19.19 -6.24 -14.12
C ILE A 12 18.84 -5.90 -12.67
N LEU A 13 17.61 -5.45 -12.47
CA LEU A 13 17.07 -5.08 -11.17
C LEU A 13 15.95 -6.04 -10.80
N HIS A 14 15.81 -6.29 -9.51
CA HIS A 14 14.89 -7.27 -8.95
C HIS A 14 13.76 -6.57 -8.21
N ARG A 15 12.53 -7.02 -8.40
CA ARG A 15 11.39 -6.68 -7.56
C ARG A 15 10.79 -7.97 -7.04
N VAL A 16 10.27 -7.89 -5.81
CA VAL A 16 9.41 -8.92 -5.25
C VAL A 16 8.16 -8.28 -4.67
N GLU A 17 7.02 -8.90 -4.88
CA GLU A 17 5.75 -8.56 -4.24
C GLU A 17 5.07 -9.83 -3.71
N GLY A 18 4.13 -9.65 -2.78
CA GLY A 18 3.22 -10.74 -2.42
C GLY A 18 2.04 -10.76 -3.39
N GLN A 19 1.77 -11.91 -4.00
CA GLN A 19 0.62 -12.16 -4.85
C GLN A 19 -0.33 -13.12 -4.14
N TYR A 20 -1.59 -12.73 -4.06
CA TYR A 20 -2.63 -13.65 -3.62
C TYR A 20 -2.92 -14.62 -4.75
N ILE A 21 -2.90 -15.92 -4.43
CA ILE A 21 -3.23 -16.97 -5.36
C ILE A 21 -4.46 -17.69 -4.83
N ASP A 22 -5.48 -17.70 -5.67
CA ASP A 22 -6.69 -18.48 -5.53
C ASP A 22 -6.93 -19.07 -6.91
N ASP A 23 -6.46 -20.30 -7.08
CA ASP A 23 -6.54 -21.04 -8.34
C ASP A 23 -7.91 -21.73 -8.51
N GLY A 24 -8.85 -21.47 -7.60
CA GLY A 24 -10.17 -22.09 -7.58
C GLY A 24 -10.14 -23.55 -7.13
N SER A 25 -8.99 -24.07 -6.69
CA SER A 25 -8.89 -25.40 -6.10
C SER A 25 -9.27 -25.35 -4.62
N GLU A 26 -9.91 -26.42 -4.12
CA GLU A 26 -10.18 -26.60 -2.69
C GLU A 26 -8.89 -26.79 -1.86
N THR A 27 -7.74 -26.91 -2.53
CA THR A 27 -6.48 -27.35 -1.93
C THR A 27 -5.50 -26.22 -1.62
N TYR A 28 -5.63 -25.05 -2.25
CA TYR A 28 -4.69 -23.96 -2.00
C TYR A 28 -5.31 -22.56 -2.11
N GLN A 29 -5.42 -21.89 -0.96
CA GLN A 29 -5.64 -20.45 -0.87
C GLN A 29 -4.52 -19.86 -0.04
N GLY A 30 -3.74 -18.95 -0.62
CA GLY A 30 -2.51 -18.48 0.02
C GLY A 30 -1.86 -17.26 -0.60
N MET A 31 -0.73 -16.89 0.00
CA MET A 31 0.14 -15.81 -0.48
C MET A 31 1.46 -16.40 -0.96
N GLU A 32 1.84 -16.08 -2.19
CA GLU A 32 3.16 -16.40 -2.73
C GLU A 32 3.97 -15.14 -3.01
N LEU A 33 5.28 -15.30 -3.17
CA LEU A 33 6.16 -14.23 -3.60
C LEU A 33 6.30 -14.23 -5.11
N GLU A 34 5.79 -13.18 -5.75
CA GLU A 34 5.97 -12.92 -7.17
C GLU A 34 7.30 -12.19 -7.38
N TRP A 35 8.24 -12.83 -8.07
CA TRP A 35 9.54 -12.25 -8.42
C TRP A 35 9.52 -11.72 -9.83
N GLN A 36 10.05 -10.51 -10.02
CA GLN A 36 10.13 -9.85 -11.31
C GLN A 36 11.54 -9.31 -11.57
N GLN A 37 12.03 -9.46 -12.80
CA GLN A 37 13.27 -8.88 -13.28
C GLN A 37 13.04 -7.77 -14.32
N TRP A 38 13.82 -6.70 -14.16
CA TRP A 38 13.73 -5.50 -14.98
C TRP A 38 15.11 -5.07 -15.47
N LYS A 39 15.27 -4.90 -16.78
CA LYS A 39 16.49 -4.40 -17.40
C LYS A 39 16.45 -2.88 -17.53
N ALA A 40 17.49 -2.20 -17.07
CA ALA A 40 17.68 -0.78 -17.32
C ALA A 40 18.07 -0.54 -18.79
N VAL A 41 17.24 0.17 -19.54
CA VAL A 41 17.47 0.44 -20.98
C VAL A 41 17.97 1.84 -21.27
N LYS A 42 17.73 2.78 -20.35
CA LYS A 42 18.24 4.16 -20.42
C LYS A 42 18.38 4.73 -19.02
N VAL A 43 19.46 5.46 -18.75
CA VAL A 43 19.71 6.10 -17.45
C VAL A 43 19.80 7.61 -17.64
N THR A 44 19.20 8.36 -16.72
CA THR A 44 19.21 9.82 -16.67
C THR A 44 19.54 10.29 -15.25
N PRO A 45 19.94 11.55 -15.03
CA PRO A 45 20.16 12.08 -13.69
C PRO A 45 18.94 11.98 -12.75
N ARG A 46 17.72 11.89 -13.31
CA ARG A 46 16.45 11.79 -12.55
C ARG A 46 15.94 10.36 -12.34
N GLY A 47 16.53 9.38 -13.00
CA GLY A 47 16.07 7.99 -12.93
C GLY A 47 16.40 7.15 -14.16
N ALA A 48 15.87 5.93 -14.19
CA ALA A 48 16.12 4.95 -15.24
C ALA A 48 14.84 4.53 -15.94
N TRP A 49 14.93 4.22 -17.23
CA TRP A 49 13.89 3.53 -17.97
C TRP A 49 14.12 2.03 -17.85
N LEU A 50 13.06 1.30 -17.52
CA LEU A 50 13.11 -0.14 -17.28
C LEU A 50 12.22 -0.88 -18.27
N GLN A 51 12.70 -2.04 -18.69
CA GLN A 51 11.98 -3.01 -19.51
C GLN A 51 11.89 -4.34 -18.76
N SER A 52 10.73 -4.98 -18.74
CA SER A 52 10.58 -6.32 -18.14
C SER A 52 11.44 -7.33 -18.90
N VAL A 53 12.07 -8.24 -18.17
CA VAL A 53 12.89 -9.32 -18.74
C VAL A 53 12.05 -10.57 -19.01
N GLU A 54 11.11 -10.88 -18.12
CA GLU A 54 10.30 -12.12 -18.16
C GLU A 54 9.22 -12.10 -19.24
N TRP A 55 8.74 -10.92 -19.58
CA TRP A 55 7.72 -10.74 -20.61
C TRP A 55 8.25 -9.77 -21.67
N PRO A 56 8.00 -10.00 -22.97
CA PRO A 56 8.24 -9.01 -24.03
C PRO A 56 7.23 -7.87 -23.88
N TYR A 57 7.31 -7.17 -22.75
CA TYR A 57 6.43 -6.08 -22.38
C TYR A 57 6.82 -4.90 -23.25
N LYS A 58 6.05 -4.68 -24.32
CA LYS A 58 6.32 -3.65 -25.34
C LYS A 58 6.36 -2.23 -24.77
N LYS A 59 5.81 -2.00 -23.58
CA LYS A 59 5.74 -0.69 -22.93
C LYS A 59 6.90 -0.52 -21.93
N MET A 60 7.88 0.32 -22.27
CA MET A 60 8.90 0.78 -21.32
C MET A 60 8.24 1.54 -20.16
N ARG A 61 8.67 1.29 -18.92
CA ARG A 61 8.23 2.09 -17.77
C ARG A 61 9.35 3.03 -17.35
N PHE A 62 9.06 4.33 -17.29
CA PHE A 62 9.99 5.27 -16.68
C PHE A 62 9.92 5.14 -15.17
N ALA A 63 11.07 4.93 -14.59
CA ALA A 63 11.27 4.77 -13.18
C ALA A 63 12.03 6.01 -12.71
N LEU A 64 11.28 7.06 -12.33
CA LEU A 64 11.85 8.13 -11.50
C LEU A 64 12.52 7.44 -10.32
N ILE A 65 13.73 7.81 -9.94
CA ILE A 65 14.22 7.43 -8.60
C ILE A 65 13.58 8.47 -7.68
N PRO A 66 12.24 8.46 -7.54
CA PRO A 66 11.51 7.67 -6.54
C PRO A 66 10.09 7.24 -6.97
N GLY A 67 9.80 6.96 -8.25
CA GLY A 67 8.55 6.36 -8.78
C GLY A 67 8.73 4.92 -9.28
N ALA A 68 9.98 4.46 -9.43
CA ALA A 68 10.43 3.09 -9.70
C ALA A 68 10.30 2.11 -8.53
N ARG A 69 9.58 2.51 -7.46
CA ARG A 69 10.06 2.54 -6.05
C ARG A 69 10.64 1.25 -5.44
N TRP A 70 10.57 0.10 -6.10
CA TRP A 70 10.73 -1.20 -5.45
C TRP A 70 11.60 -2.18 -6.23
N VAL A 71 12.28 -1.74 -7.29
CA VAL A 71 13.35 -2.52 -7.91
C VAL A 71 14.67 -2.25 -7.21
N SER A 72 15.44 -3.31 -6.95
CA SER A 72 16.71 -3.27 -6.23
C SER A 72 17.81 -4.00 -7.00
N SER A 73 19.08 -3.71 -6.72
CA SER A 73 20.20 -4.34 -7.43
C SER A 73 20.36 -5.81 -7.08
N THR A 74 19.84 -6.23 -5.92
CA THR A 74 19.88 -7.62 -5.46
C THR A 74 18.51 -8.10 -5.00
N LYS A 75 18.30 -9.42 -5.03
CA LYS A 75 17.08 -10.04 -4.48
C LYS A 75 16.91 -9.76 -2.98
N ALA A 76 18.01 -9.76 -2.22
CA ALA A 76 17.98 -9.48 -0.79
C ALA A 76 17.48 -8.05 -0.49
N GLU A 77 17.97 -7.06 -1.23
CA GLU A 77 17.49 -5.68 -1.13
C GLU A 77 16.03 -5.53 -1.59
N ALA A 78 15.60 -6.30 -2.60
CA ALA A 78 14.20 -6.30 -3.03
C ALA A 78 13.27 -6.83 -1.93
N LEU A 79 13.68 -7.91 -1.26
CA LEU A 79 12.95 -8.50 -0.13
C LEU A 79 12.92 -7.57 1.09
N ALA A 80 14.05 -6.96 1.44
CA ALA A 80 14.11 -5.94 2.48
C ALA A 80 13.19 -4.75 2.16
N GLY A 81 13.12 -4.34 0.88
CA GLY A 81 12.19 -3.34 0.40
C GLY A 81 10.72 -3.76 0.55
N LEU A 82 10.38 -5.02 0.29
CA LEU A 82 9.04 -5.56 0.51
C LEU A 82 8.66 -5.52 1.99
N ILE A 83 9.55 -5.97 2.87
CA ILE A 83 9.34 -5.92 4.33
C ILE A 83 9.07 -4.47 4.78
N ALA A 84 9.92 -3.53 4.37
CA ALA A 84 9.76 -2.12 4.71
C ALA A 84 8.43 -1.54 4.21
N ARG A 85 8.02 -1.88 2.97
CA ARG A 85 6.72 -1.49 2.42
C ARG A 85 5.56 -2.00 3.25
N LYS A 86 5.54 -3.31 3.54
CA LYS A 86 4.43 -3.94 4.27
C LYS A 86 4.39 -3.47 5.71
N GLY A 87 5.53 -3.28 6.36
CA GLY A 87 5.61 -2.63 7.67
C GLY A 87 4.99 -1.24 7.66
N ARG A 88 5.32 -0.41 6.66
CA ARG A 88 4.72 0.94 6.53
C ARG A 88 3.22 0.87 6.22
N GLN A 89 2.78 -0.07 5.40
CA GLN A 89 1.37 -0.27 5.06
C GLN A 89 0.57 -0.65 6.31
N LEU A 90 1.08 -1.59 7.13
CA LEU A 90 0.45 -1.98 8.39
C LEU A 90 0.34 -0.81 9.36
N GLU A 91 1.37 0.02 9.45
CA GLU A 91 1.31 1.21 10.30
C GLU A 91 0.24 2.21 9.83
N ILE A 92 0.14 2.46 8.53
CA ILE A 92 -0.91 3.33 7.97
C ILE A 92 -2.30 2.78 8.29
N ILE A 93 -2.51 1.47 8.09
CA ILE A 93 -3.79 0.82 8.39
C ILE A 93 -4.10 0.92 9.89
N ARG A 94 -3.11 0.70 10.77
CA ARG A 94 -3.30 0.84 12.21
C ARG A 94 -3.77 2.24 12.58
N GLN A 95 -3.16 3.29 12.04
CA GLN A 95 -3.57 4.67 12.30
C GLN A 95 -4.98 4.94 11.78
N GLN A 96 -5.32 4.46 10.59
CA GLN A 96 -6.67 4.58 10.03
C GLN A 96 -7.72 3.88 10.90
N THR A 97 -7.41 2.69 11.44
CA THR A 97 -8.29 1.96 12.35
C THR A 97 -8.53 2.75 13.63
N ILE A 98 -7.47 3.32 14.24
CA ILE A 98 -7.59 4.14 15.45
C ILE A 98 -8.54 5.32 15.21
N THR A 99 -8.29 6.10 14.14
CA THR A 99 -9.14 7.24 13.79
C THR A 99 -10.60 6.84 13.54
N ALA A 100 -10.83 5.73 12.84
CA ALA A 100 -12.18 5.23 12.59
C ALA A 100 -12.90 4.81 13.88
N THR A 101 -12.20 4.14 14.80
CA THR A 101 -12.75 3.75 16.11
C THR A 101 -13.11 4.96 16.95
N GLU A 102 -12.22 5.95 17.06
CA GLU A 102 -12.47 7.18 17.81
C GLU A 102 -13.65 7.97 17.24
N THR A 103 -13.69 8.12 15.91
CA THR A 103 -14.79 8.79 15.21
C THR A 103 -16.13 8.08 15.46
N LEU A 104 -16.14 6.75 15.38
CA LEU A 104 -17.34 5.96 15.66
C LEU A 104 -17.83 6.15 17.10
N SER A 105 -16.91 6.18 18.08
CA SER A 105 -17.28 6.41 19.48
C SER A 105 -17.91 7.78 19.68
N LEU A 106 -17.28 8.83 19.15
CA LEU A 106 -17.78 10.20 19.25
C LEU A 106 -19.15 10.35 18.59
N ALA A 107 -19.32 9.77 17.40
CA ALA A 107 -20.60 9.80 16.69
C ALA A 107 -21.73 9.12 17.49
N LYS A 108 -21.44 7.99 18.15
CA LYS A 108 -22.42 7.32 19.02
C LYS A 108 -22.80 8.18 20.23
N SER A 109 -21.83 8.81 20.89
CA SER A 109 -22.10 9.70 22.02
C SER A 109 -22.94 10.92 21.60
N ALA A 110 -22.59 11.55 20.48
CA ALA A 110 -23.34 12.69 19.95
C ALA A 110 -24.77 12.29 19.55
N LEU A 111 -24.96 11.11 18.96
CA LEU A 111 -26.29 10.60 18.64
C LEU A 111 -27.14 10.42 19.90
N ALA A 112 -26.57 9.83 20.96
CA ALA A 112 -27.27 9.66 22.24
C ALA A 112 -27.67 11.00 22.88
N GLU A 113 -26.81 12.01 22.80
CA GLU A 113 -27.10 13.36 23.31
C GLU A 113 -28.23 14.03 22.51
N VAL A 114 -28.19 13.95 21.18
CA VAL A 114 -29.22 14.53 20.31
C VAL A 114 -30.58 13.85 20.53
N THR A 115 -30.60 12.51 20.66
CA THR A 115 -31.85 11.79 20.92
C THR A 115 -32.41 12.09 22.30
N GLN A 116 -31.56 12.21 23.33
CA GLN A 116 -31.99 12.60 24.67
C GLN A 116 -32.58 14.01 24.69
N ARG A 117 -31.95 14.98 24.01
CA ARG A 117 -32.49 16.34 23.87
C ARG A 117 -33.83 16.37 23.14
N ALA A 118 -33.95 15.60 22.05
CA ALA A 118 -35.21 15.49 21.30
C ALA A 118 -36.33 14.90 22.17
N ALA A 119 -36.04 13.88 22.98
CA ALA A 119 -37.00 13.28 23.90
C ALA A 119 -37.45 14.26 25.00
N GLN A 120 -36.53 15.05 25.57
CA GLN A 120 -36.84 16.07 26.56
C GLN A 120 -37.69 17.21 25.99
N ALA A 121 -37.40 17.65 24.76
CA ALA A 121 -38.18 18.67 24.07
C ALA A 121 -39.63 18.20 23.78
N ALA A 122 -39.83 16.92 23.47
CA ALA A 122 -41.16 16.35 23.27
C ALA A 122 -41.99 16.32 24.57
N GLN A 123 -41.37 16.03 25.72
CA GLN A 123 -42.05 16.00 27.03
C GLN A 123 -42.34 17.41 27.60
N GLY A 124 -41.49 18.40 27.30
CA GLY A 124 -41.70 19.79 27.74
C GLY A 124 -42.84 20.53 27.00
N GLY A 125 -43.23 20.05 25.82
CA GLY A 125 -44.34 20.62 25.04
C GLY A 125 -45.73 20.16 25.49
N GLU A 126 -45.85 19.01 26.16
CA GLU A 126 -47.15 18.47 26.62
C GLU A 126 -47.67 19.12 27.92
N HIS A 127 -46.83 19.83 28.68
CA HIS A 127 -47.23 20.49 29.92
C HIS A 127 -47.55 21.99 29.77
N ALA A 128 -47.58 22.52 28.54
CA ALA A 128 -47.80 23.94 28.26
C ALA A 128 -49.18 24.28 27.65
N ASN A 129 -50.13 23.33 27.63
CA ASN A 129 -51.52 23.55 27.18
C ASN A 129 -52.53 23.33 28.31
#